data_AF-A0A9Q1QE43-F1
#
_entry.id   AF-A0A9Q1QE43-F1
#
_cell.length_a   1.000
_cell.length_b   1.000
_cell.length_c   1.000
_cell.angle_alpha   90.00
_cell.angle_beta   90.00
_cell.angle_gamma   90.00
#
_symmetry.space_group_name_H-M   'P 1'
#
loop_
_entity.id
_entity.type
_entity.pdbx_description
1 polymer ?
#
loop_
_entity_poly.entity_id
_entity_poly.type
_entity_poly.pdbx_seq_one_letter_code
_entity_poly.pdbx_strand_id
1 'polypeptide(L)'
;MASEASKSAALLLLLINLVLYFIVMIIAAWAVNHGIEKSHESASVLSLPAKIFPIYFPFGNMATGFFVIFSLLVGVLGMTTSLTGMYNLMQWSAAHLYAAAATSLATWALTLLAMGLASKEIDVSYTDSNMRTMEVIMIILSGTQMLCTGAIHASANGVAGTARRMLGARV
;
A
#
# COMPACT_ATOMS: atom_id res chain seq x y z
N MET A 1 -10.74 -8.53 -28.16
CA MET A 1 -11.12 -9.51 -27.10
C MET A 1 -10.06 -9.60 -26.02
N ALA A 2 -8.78 -9.88 -26.33
CA ALA A 2 -7.71 -9.97 -25.31
C ALA A 2 -7.41 -8.66 -24.54
N SER A 3 -7.46 -7.50 -25.21
CA SER A 3 -7.22 -6.17 -24.60
C SER A 3 -8.29 -5.78 -23.56
N GLU A 4 -9.55 -6.11 -23.83
CA GLU A 4 -10.69 -5.84 -22.95
C GLU A 4 -10.62 -6.70 -21.66
N ALA A 5 -10.25 -7.98 -21.82
CA ALA A 5 -10.06 -8.89 -20.69
C ALA A 5 -8.89 -8.45 -19.79
N SER A 6 -7.76 -8.01 -20.37
CA SER A 6 -6.64 -7.48 -19.59
C SER A 6 -6.98 -6.17 -18.87
N LYS A 7 -7.80 -5.31 -19.48
CA LYS A 7 -8.29 -4.07 -18.86
C LYS A 7 -9.19 -4.36 -17.66
N SER A 8 -10.14 -5.29 -17.82
CA SER A 8 -11.05 -5.71 -16.76
C SER A 8 -10.29 -6.34 -15.57
N ALA A 9 -9.32 -7.21 -15.85
CA ALA A 9 -8.50 -7.81 -14.80
C ALA A 9 -7.66 -6.78 -14.03
N ALA A 10 -7.04 -5.81 -14.71
CA ALA A 10 -6.27 -4.75 -14.06
C ALA A 10 -7.15 -3.84 -13.16
N LEU A 11 -8.36 -3.52 -13.62
CA LEU A 11 -9.33 -2.75 -12.82
C LEU A 11 -9.78 -3.52 -11.57
N LEU A 12 -10.04 -4.82 -11.70
CA LEU A 12 -10.42 -5.67 -10.57
C LEU A 12 -9.30 -5.77 -9.54
N LEU A 13 -8.05 -5.93 -9.98
CA LEU A 13 -6.88 -5.94 -9.09
C LEU A 13 -6.70 -4.60 -8.35
N LEU A 14 -6.91 -3.46 -9.03
CA LEU A 14 -6.86 -2.15 -8.39
C LEU A 14 -7.99 -1.95 -7.38
N LEU A 15 -9.19 -2.46 -7.66
CA LEU A 15 -10.32 -2.40 -6.74
C LEU A 15 -10.05 -3.23 -5.47
N ILE A 16 -9.49 -4.43 -5.62
CA ILE A 16 -9.06 -5.26 -4.48
C ILE A 16 -8.02 -4.51 -3.64
N ASN A 17 -6.99 -3.93 -4.28
CA ASN A 17 -5.97 -3.16 -3.55
C ASN A 17 -6.57 -1.93 -2.86
N LEU A 18 -7.51 -1.22 -3.49
CA LEU A 18 -8.21 -0.09 -2.88
C LEU A 18 -8.87 -0.49 -1.55
N VAL A 19 -9.61 -1.61 -1.55
CA VAL A 19 -10.28 -2.11 -0.35
C VAL A 19 -9.26 -2.50 0.72
N LEU A 20 -8.19 -3.20 0.35
CA LEU A 20 -7.17 -3.62 1.31
C LEU A 20 -6.41 -2.42 1.91
N TYR A 21 -6.02 -1.42 1.11
CA TYR A 21 -5.42 -0.18 1.60
C TYR A 21 -6.35 0.59 2.53
N PHE A 22 -7.65 0.60 2.24
CA PHE A 22 -8.67 1.20 3.11
C PHE A 22 -8.76 0.49 4.47
N ILE A 23 -8.77 -0.84 4.47
CA ILE A 23 -8.76 -1.64 5.71
C ILE A 23 -7.51 -1.33 6.54
N VAL A 24 -6.32 -1.34 5.92
CA VAL A 24 -5.06 -0.99 6.61
C VAL A 24 -5.13 0.41 7.21
N MET A 25 -5.66 1.39 6.47
CA MET A 25 -5.83 2.74 6.96
C MET A 25 -6.71 2.80 8.20
N ILE A 26 -7.87 2.12 8.21
CA ILE A 26 -8.77 2.12 9.37
C ILE A 26 -8.07 1.53 10.60
N ILE A 27 -7.45 0.37 10.45
CA ILE A 27 -6.79 -0.31 11.59
C ILE A 27 -5.61 0.53 12.09
N ALA A 28 -4.81 1.13 11.19
CA ALA A 28 -3.70 1.98 11.56
C ALA A 28 -4.16 3.28 12.23
N ALA A 29 -5.23 3.91 11.72
CA ALA A 29 -5.80 5.11 12.34
C ALA A 29 -6.36 4.82 13.74
N TRP A 30 -7.03 3.67 13.90
CA TRP A 30 -7.48 3.19 15.21
C TRP A 30 -6.29 2.97 16.16
N ALA A 31 -5.23 2.31 15.69
CA ALA A 31 -4.03 2.06 16.50
C ALA A 31 -3.35 3.37 16.94
N VAL A 32 -3.24 4.36 16.06
CA VAL A 32 -2.71 5.70 16.40
C VAL A 32 -3.59 6.37 17.44
N ASN A 33 -4.92 6.37 17.25
CA ASN A 33 -5.85 6.99 18.20
C ASN A 33 -5.75 6.34 19.59
N HIS A 34 -5.74 5.01 19.63
CA HIS A 34 -5.60 4.25 20.88
C HIS A 34 -4.24 4.50 21.55
N GLY A 35 -3.16 4.60 20.77
CA GLY A 35 -1.83 4.95 21.27
C GLY A 35 -1.81 6.35 21.91
N ILE A 36 -2.43 7.35 21.28
CA ILE A 36 -2.50 8.73 21.81
C ILE A 36 -3.29 8.76 23.13
N GLU A 37 -4.46 8.13 23.17
CA GLU A 37 -5.30 8.08 24.38
C GLU A 37 -4.56 7.45 25.56
N LYS A 38 -3.87 6.33 25.32
CA LYS A 38 -3.10 5.61 26.34
C LYS A 38 -1.82 6.33 26.76
N SER A 39 -1.21 7.09 25.85
CA SER A 39 -0.08 7.98 26.15
C SER A 39 -0.47 9.07 27.14
N HIS A 40 -1.68 9.63 26.98
CA HIS A 40 -2.20 10.66 27.87
C HIS A 40 -2.49 10.11 29.28
N GLU A 41 -3.03 8.89 29.37
CA GLU A 41 -3.30 8.20 30.64
C GLU A 41 -2.02 7.76 31.38
N SER A 42 -0.94 7.44 30.65
CA SER A 42 0.31 6.87 31.20
C SER A 42 1.42 7.89 31.47
N ALA A 43 1.14 9.19 31.27
CA ALA A 43 2.12 10.28 31.28
C ALA A 43 2.91 10.46 32.59
N SER A 44 2.44 9.91 33.72
CA SER A 44 3.08 10.06 35.04
C SER A 44 3.86 8.83 35.55
N VAL A 45 3.82 7.68 34.87
CA VAL A 45 4.33 6.40 35.43
C VAL A 45 5.27 5.62 34.48
N LEU A 46 5.53 6.14 33.28
CA LEU A 46 6.22 5.38 32.23
C LEU A 46 7.74 5.36 32.42
N SER A 47 8.33 4.16 32.52
CA SER A 47 9.77 3.93 32.62
C SER A 47 10.49 4.18 31.28
N LEU A 48 11.74 4.67 31.35
CA LEU A 48 12.62 4.81 30.17
C LEU A 48 12.89 3.40 29.60
N PRO A 49 12.39 3.05 28.39
CA PRO A 49 12.75 3.63 27.09
C PRO A 49 11.57 4.24 26.31
N ALA A 50 10.34 4.15 26.84
CA ALA A 50 9.12 4.56 26.14
C ALA A 50 8.95 6.08 26.00
N LYS A 51 9.86 6.88 26.58
CA LYS A 51 9.88 8.34 26.51
C LYS A 51 10.50 8.91 25.23
N ILE A 52 11.18 8.08 24.44
CA ILE A 52 11.88 8.51 23.21
C ILE A 52 10.91 8.61 22.03
N PHE A 53 9.80 7.85 22.03
CA PHE A 53 8.74 7.97 21.02
C PHE A 53 7.60 8.86 21.52
N PRO A 54 7.11 9.81 20.70
CA PRO A 54 6.06 10.74 21.10
C PRO A 54 4.68 10.07 21.30
N ILE A 55 4.47 8.86 20.77
CA ILE A 55 3.25 8.08 20.94
C ILE A 55 3.62 6.72 21.57
N TYR A 56 3.05 6.46 22.74
CA TYR A 56 3.14 5.18 23.44
C TYR A 56 2.06 4.22 22.92
N PHE A 57 2.50 3.08 22.40
CA PHE A 57 1.61 1.98 22.04
C PHE A 57 1.64 0.95 23.17
N PRO A 58 0.50 0.66 23.83
CA PRO A 58 0.45 -0.29 24.95
C PRO A 58 0.51 -1.76 24.51
N PHE A 59 0.67 -2.01 23.20
CA PHE A 59 0.71 -3.32 22.57
C PHE A 59 1.87 -3.40 21.58
N GLY A 60 2.34 -4.62 21.30
CA GLY A 60 3.44 -4.86 20.36
C GLY A 60 4.83 -4.59 20.95
N ASN A 61 5.78 -4.32 20.06
CA ASN A 61 7.20 -4.16 20.37
C ASN A 61 7.73 -2.77 19.97
N MET A 62 9.04 -2.54 20.11
CA MET A 62 9.67 -1.24 19.79
C MET A 62 9.54 -0.84 18.30
N ALA A 63 9.25 -1.79 17.39
CA ALA A 63 9.03 -1.52 15.96
C ALA A 63 7.58 -1.14 15.65
N THR A 64 6.62 -1.43 16.55
CA THR A 64 5.18 -1.18 16.34
C THR A 64 4.87 0.28 16.01
N GLY A 65 5.51 1.23 16.70
CA GLY A 65 5.29 2.65 16.43
C GLY A 65 5.65 3.04 15.00
N PHE A 66 6.79 2.57 14.50
CA PHE A 66 7.16 2.79 13.10
C PHE A 66 6.21 2.07 12.14
N PHE A 67 5.92 0.80 12.40
CA PHE A 67 5.05 0.00 11.55
C PHE A 67 3.67 0.63 11.36
N VAL A 68 3.03 1.10 12.44
CA VAL A 68 1.70 1.73 12.39
C VAL A 68 1.72 3.03 11.58
N ILE A 69 2.71 3.89 11.78
CA ILE A 69 2.81 5.17 11.06
C ILE A 69 3.07 4.95 9.56
N PHE A 70 3.99 4.04 9.22
CA PHE A 70 4.25 3.70 7.82
C PHE A 70 3.04 3.02 7.17
N SER A 71 2.33 2.15 7.89
CA SER A 71 1.09 1.51 7.41
C SER A 71 -0.01 2.54 7.14
N LEU A 72 -0.15 3.56 8.00
CA LEU A 72 -1.11 4.64 7.79
C LEU A 72 -0.77 5.45 6.53
N LEU A 73 0.50 5.85 6.37
CA LEU A 73 0.97 6.59 5.19
C LEU A 73 0.75 5.80 3.90
N VAL A 74 1.13 4.52 3.92
CA VAL A 74 0.95 3.61 2.79
C VAL A 74 -0.53 3.37 2.50
N GLY A 75 -1.39 3.28 3.53
CA GLY A 75 -2.84 3.24 3.36
C GLY A 75 -3.39 4.43 2.57
N VAL A 76 -2.98 5.65 2.91
CA VAL A 76 -3.42 6.89 2.21
C VAL A 76 -2.89 6.92 0.78
N LEU A 77 -1.60 6.65 0.60
CA LEU A 77 -0.96 6.69 -0.72
C LEU A 77 -1.48 5.58 -1.63
N GLY A 78 -1.73 4.39 -1.09
CA GLY A 78 -2.29 3.25 -1.81
C GLY A 78 -3.74 3.46 -2.23
N MET A 79 -4.57 4.07 -1.38
CA MET A 79 -5.92 4.47 -1.77
C MET A 79 -5.92 5.51 -2.90
N THR A 80 -5.09 6.55 -2.76
CA THR A 80 -4.98 7.63 -3.76
C THR A 80 -4.48 7.08 -5.10
N THR A 81 -3.47 6.22 -5.07
CA THR A 81 -2.91 5.60 -6.26
C THR A 81 -3.86 4.60 -6.90
N SER A 82 -4.67 3.87 -6.12
CA SER A 82 -5.66 2.94 -6.66
C SER A 82 -6.79 3.71 -7.39
N LEU A 83 -7.31 4.78 -6.77
CA LEU A 83 -8.33 5.64 -7.39
C LEU A 83 -7.83 6.32 -8.67
N THR A 84 -6.66 6.96 -8.60
CA THR A 84 -6.06 7.61 -9.77
C THR A 84 -5.63 6.60 -10.84
N GLY A 85 -5.20 5.40 -10.45
CA GLY A 85 -4.89 4.29 -11.35
C GLY A 85 -6.12 3.82 -12.14
N MET A 86 -7.27 3.65 -11.47
CA MET A 86 -8.54 3.32 -12.13
C MET A 86 -8.95 4.40 -13.14
N TYR A 87 -8.87 5.68 -12.75
CA TYR A 87 -9.18 6.81 -13.63
C TYR A 87 -8.26 6.84 -14.86
N ASN A 88 -6.95 6.68 -14.67
CA ASN A 88 -5.98 6.67 -15.77
C ASN A 88 -6.16 5.46 -16.70
N LEU A 89 -6.53 4.28 -16.18
CA LEU A 89 -6.89 3.12 -17.00
C LEU A 89 -8.19 3.33 -17.79
N MET A 90 -9.17 4.07 -17.25
CA MET A 90 -10.39 4.38 -18.00
C MET A 90 -10.09 5.23 -19.24
N GLN A 91 -9.20 6.22 -19.12
CA GLN A 91 -8.78 7.08 -20.24
C GLN A 91 -7.91 6.34 -21.28
N TRP A 92 -7.19 5.29 -20.88
CA TRP A 92 -6.45 4.35 -21.77
C TRP A 92 -5.49 5.01 -22.80
N SER A 93 -4.88 6.14 -22.43
CA SER A 93 -3.85 6.81 -23.24
C SER A 93 -2.44 6.48 -22.73
N ALA A 94 -1.46 6.39 -23.63
CA ALA A 94 -0.08 6.04 -23.28
C ALA A 94 0.48 6.93 -22.16
N ALA A 95 0.27 8.25 -22.22
CA ALA A 95 0.75 9.18 -21.20
C ALA A 95 0.13 8.90 -19.81
N HIS A 96 -1.17 8.63 -19.77
CA HIS A 96 -1.90 8.30 -18.54
C HIS A 96 -1.47 6.94 -17.96
N LEU A 97 -1.21 5.95 -18.81
CA LEU A 97 -0.76 4.63 -18.39
C LEU A 97 0.66 4.66 -17.80
N TYR A 98 1.58 5.44 -18.39
CA TYR A 98 2.92 5.62 -17.83
C TYR A 98 2.90 6.40 -16.50
N ALA A 99 2.02 7.42 -16.37
CA ALA A 99 1.83 8.12 -15.10
C ALA A 99 1.26 7.20 -14.00
N ALA A 100 0.27 6.37 -14.35
CA ALA A 100 -0.27 5.34 -13.46
C ALA A 100 0.78 4.28 -13.08
N ALA A 101 1.65 3.89 -14.02
CA ALA A 101 2.72 2.93 -13.78
C ALA A 101 3.75 3.46 -12.78
N ALA A 102 4.16 4.73 -12.92
CA ALA A 102 5.12 5.38 -12.03
C ALA A 102 4.58 5.54 -10.60
N THR A 103 3.33 6.00 -10.46
CA THR A 103 2.67 6.17 -9.16
C THR A 103 2.40 4.83 -8.47
N SER A 104 2.02 3.79 -9.23
CA SER A 104 1.89 2.42 -8.72
C SER A 104 3.21 1.85 -8.21
N LEU A 105 4.32 2.10 -8.92
CA LEU A 105 5.66 1.66 -8.53
C LEU A 105 6.15 2.37 -7.26
N ALA A 106 5.94 3.69 -7.16
CA ALA A 106 6.27 4.44 -5.95
C ALA A 106 5.48 3.93 -4.73
N THR A 107 4.19 3.65 -4.92
CA THR A 107 3.34 3.05 -3.88
C THR A 107 3.82 1.65 -3.49
N TRP A 108 4.24 0.84 -4.46
CA TRP A 108 4.80 -0.48 -4.19
C TRP A 108 6.08 -0.41 -3.36
N ALA A 109 7.01 0.51 -3.68
CA ALA A 109 8.23 0.69 -2.91
C ALA A 109 7.96 1.08 -1.45
N LEU A 110 6.99 1.97 -1.21
CA LEU A 110 6.56 2.34 0.15
C LEU A 110 5.86 1.17 0.86
N THR A 111 5.08 0.39 0.13
CA THR A 111 4.42 -0.83 0.65
C THR A 111 5.48 -1.86 1.09
N LEU A 112 6.56 -2.03 0.33
CA LEU A 112 7.69 -2.88 0.70
C LEU A 112 8.41 -2.38 1.96
N LEU A 113 8.55 -1.07 2.11
CA LEU A 113 9.14 -0.48 3.30
C LEU A 113 8.28 -0.78 4.54
N ALA A 114 6.96 -0.61 4.45
CA ALA A 114 6.03 -0.98 5.52
C ALA A 114 6.01 -2.50 5.80
N MET A 115 6.10 -3.32 4.76
CA MET A 115 6.19 -4.78 4.88
C MET A 115 7.50 -5.23 5.56
N GLY A 116 8.62 -4.53 5.32
CA GLY A 116 9.88 -4.76 6.02
C GLY A 116 9.74 -4.51 7.53
N LEU A 117 8.99 -3.47 7.92
CA LEU A 117 8.67 -3.19 9.32
C LEU A 117 7.72 -4.25 9.91
N ALA A 118 6.73 -4.71 9.15
CA ALA A 118 5.86 -5.82 9.55
C ALA A 118 6.67 -7.10 9.81
N SER A 119 7.62 -7.41 8.92
CA SER A 119 8.50 -8.58 9.06
C SER A 119 9.36 -8.47 10.31
N LYS A 120 9.80 -7.26 10.65
CA LYS A 120 10.57 -7.03 11.88
C LYS A 120 9.71 -7.12 13.14
N GLU A 121 8.44 -6.74 13.06
CA GLU A 121 7.47 -6.93 14.14
C GLU A 121 7.38 -8.42 14.49
N ILE A 122 7.12 -9.27 13.49
CA ILE A 122 6.98 -10.74 13.62
C ILE A 122 8.22 -11.39 14.25
N ASP A 123 9.42 -10.93 13.88
CA ASP A 123 10.70 -11.47 14.36
C ASP A 123 10.95 -11.15 15.85
N VAL A 124 10.46 -10.00 16.32
CA VAL A 124 10.77 -9.49 17.68
C VAL A 124 9.73 -9.91 18.72
N SER A 125 8.50 -10.30 18.36
CA SER A 125 7.52 -10.76 19.35
C SER A 125 6.41 -11.68 18.82
N TYR A 126 5.81 -12.43 19.74
CA TYR A 126 4.61 -13.25 19.52
C TYR A 126 3.37 -12.39 19.90
N THR A 127 3.06 -11.38 19.10
CA THR A 127 2.13 -10.28 19.46
C THR A 127 0.65 -10.69 19.51
N ASP A 128 -0.16 -9.93 20.26
CA ASP A 128 -1.63 -9.94 20.32
C ASP A 128 -2.32 -10.04 18.94
N SER A 129 -3.49 -10.69 18.90
CA SER A 129 -4.19 -11.11 17.66
C SER A 129 -4.46 -10.01 16.62
N ASN A 130 -4.62 -8.75 17.05
CA ASN A 130 -4.95 -7.65 16.14
C ASN A 130 -3.74 -7.21 15.28
N MET A 131 -2.54 -7.26 15.85
CA MET A 131 -1.29 -6.87 15.17
C MET A 131 -0.92 -7.87 14.08
N ARG A 132 -1.10 -9.17 14.36
CA ARG A 132 -0.93 -10.27 13.40
C ARG A 132 -1.79 -10.08 12.14
N THR A 133 -2.99 -9.51 12.29
CA THR A 133 -3.87 -9.26 11.14
C THR A 133 -3.29 -8.15 10.26
N MET A 134 -2.77 -7.07 10.85
CA MET A 134 -2.16 -5.98 10.08
C MET A 134 -0.86 -6.42 9.38
N GLU A 135 -0.02 -7.23 10.05
CA GLU A 135 1.19 -7.80 9.47
C GLU A 135 0.90 -8.65 8.23
N VAL A 136 -0.04 -9.58 8.35
CA VAL A 136 -0.43 -10.49 7.25
C VAL A 136 -1.05 -9.70 6.10
N ILE A 137 -1.94 -8.74 6.39
CA ILE A 137 -2.52 -7.88 5.35
C ILE A 137 -1.42 -7.10 4.64
N MET A 138 -0.41 -6.58 5.35
CA MET A 138 0.69 -5.83 4.75
C MET A 138 1.54 -6.67 3.79
N ILE A 139 1.81 -7.93 4.14
CA ILE A 139 2.51 -8.88 3.27
C ILE A 139 1.70 -9.19 2.01
N ILE A 140 0.39 -9.42 2.16
CA ILE A 140 -0.52 -9.65 1.02
C ILE A 140 -0.54 -8.40 0.12
N LEU A 141 -0.62 -7.20 0.72
CA LEU A 141 -0.61 -5.92 0.01
C LEU A 141 0.62 -5.74 -0.88
N SER A 142 1.79 -6.12 -0.37
CA SER A 142 3.04 -6.08 -1.14
C SER A 142 2.94 -6.93 -2.42
N GLY A 143 2.39 -8.14 -2.29
CA GLY A 143 2.17 -9.04 -3.43
C GLY A 143 1.11 -8.51 -4.40
N THR A 144 -0.05 -8.09 -3.91
CA THR A 144 -1.15 -7.60 -4.76
C THR A 144 -0.79 -6.29 -5.46
N GLN A 145 -0.04 -5.40 -4.80
CA GLN A 145 0.41 -4.14 -5.38
C GLN A 145 1.51 -4.36 -6.44
N MET A 146 2.35 -5.40 -6.27
CA MET A 146 3.30 -5.81 -7.31
C MET A 146 2.55 -6.25 -8.57
N LEU A 147 1.50 -7.06 -8.42
CA LEU A 147 0.66 -7.52 -9.53
C LEU A 147 -0.04 -6.34 -10.23
N CYS A 148 -0.59 -5.37 -9.49
CA CYS A 148 -1.14 -4.14 -10.05
C CYS A 148 -0.09 -3.37 -10.86
N THR A 149 1.09 -3.17 -10.30
CA THR A 149 2.18 -2.45 -10.96
C THR A 149 2.60 -3.13 -12.26
N GLY A 150 2.72 -4.46 -12.24
CA GLY A 150 3.00 -5.26 -13.44
C GLY A 150 1.90 -5.17 -14.50
N ALA A 151 0.63 -5.25 -14.10
CA ALA A 151 -0.51 -5.16 -15.01
C ALA A 151 -0.60 -3.79 -15.70
N ILE A 152 -0.34 -2.70 -14.98
CA ILE A 152 -0.33 -1.34 -15.55
C ILE A 152 0.85 -1.17 -16.52
N HIS A 153 2.05 -1.66 -16.17
CA HIS A 153 3.20 -1.63 -17.08
C HIS A 153 2.99 -2.44 -18.35
N ALA A 154 2.39 -3.64 -18.24
CA ALA A 154 2.03 -4.46 -19.38
C ALA A 154 1.03 -3.73 -20.31
N SER A 155 0.04 -3.06 -19.72
CA SER A 155 -0.95 -2.27 -20.46
C SER A 155 -0.31 -1.08 -21.18
N ALA A 156 0.58 -0.34 -20.52
CA ALA A 156 1.31 0.79 -21.10
C ALA A 156 2.17 0.35 -22.31
N ASN A 157 2.92 -0.74 -22.14
CA ASN A 157 3.79 -1.30 -23.19
C ASN A 157 2.96 -1.84 -24.37
N GLY A 158 1.79 -2.43 -24.11
CA GLY A 158 0.87 -2.91 -25.15
C GLY A 158 0.31 -1.77 -26.02
N VAL A 159 -0.07 -0.65 -25.40
CA VAL A 159 -0.55 0.54 -26.12
C VAL A 159 0.57 1.16 -26.95
N ALA A 160 1.77 1.32 -26.38
CA ALA A 160 2.94 1.85 -27.08
C ALA A 160 3.36 0.98 -28.28
N GLY A 161 3.37 -0.35 -28.10
CA GLY A 161 3.68 -1.31 -29.16
C GLY A 161 2.67 -1.28 -30.31
N THR A 162 1.38 -1.14 -29.99
CA THR A 162 0.32 -1.01 -31.00
C THR A 162 0.47 0.28 -31.81
N ALA A 163 0.71 1.40 -31.12
CA ALA A 163 0.96 2.70 -31.78
C ALA A 163 2.18 2.64 -32.72
N ARG A 164 3.28 2.01 -32.29
CA ARG A 164 4.49 1.84 -33.11
C ARG A 164 4.22 0.97 -34.36
N ARG A 165 3.42 -0.10 -34.25
CA ARG A 165 3.03 -0.93 -35.41
C ARG A 165 2.16 -0.16 -36.41
N MET A 166 1.22 0.66 -35.94
CA MET A 166 0.39 1.48 -36.83
C MET A 166 1.21 2.54 -37.58
N LEU A 167 2.24 3.09 -36.95
CA LEU A 167 3.16 4.05 -37.57
C LEU A 167 4.10 3.37 -38.58
N GLY A 168 4.63 2.19 -38.25
CA GLY A 168 5.51 1.44 -39.16
C GLY A 168 4.82 0.81 -40.36
N ALA A 169 3.50 0.56 -40.29
CA ALA A 169 2.70 0.04 -41.41
C ALA A 169 2.20 1.14 -42.38
N ARG A 170 2.48 2.42 -42.09
CA ARG A 170 2.13 3.57 -42.94
C ARG A 170 3.31 4.08 -43.78
N VAL A 171 4.44 3.38 -43.78
CA VAL A 171 5.63 3.63 -44.61
C VAL A 171 5.82 2.45 -45.54
#